data_AF-A0AAW4NIS9-F1
#
_entry.id   AF-A0AAW4NIS9-F1
#
_cell.length_a   1.000
_cell.length_b   1.000
_cell.length_c   1.000
_cell.angle_alpha   90.00
_cell.angle_beta   90.00
_cell.angle_gamma   90.00
#
_symmetry.space_group_name_H-M   'P 1'
#
loop_
_entity.id
_entity.type
_entity.pdbx_description
1 polymer ?
#
loop_
_entity_poly.entity_id
_entity_poly.type
_entity_poly.pdbx_seq_one_letter_code
_entity_poly.pdbx_strand_id
1 'polypeptide(L)'
;MIKDDFTQVLLGQIVSDVNMHNVYLQHGQSGYCAFYFWLSQKAKDENYETLAEKMLLRVTNSIKQLPTVDIENGITGIGLFVMWLNKKGFLTGKGQSFFETIEAYLYKTTNLGIDTNSEVIELHNLLDVLVFLTERLELETIEEPYKQFLKLWSIKIIAYIHQRVNTILADEPLLADAHYDLVTFLYVLFKLHKLGVYTYYLERIINEIRMGIITRIPYLQQNRAYLYYTLCLVSKEFSLGNEWETYMQWLKRSFSINAIIVSEIKDNQLFGQLGLIRLYFALKYYIKNGIEIEIPYDLILKKIKSSSYYKNKTKVAEVPKGLDGILGLYLLYINIVEYGTKD
;
A
#
# COMPACT_ATOMS: atom_id res chain seq x y z
N MET A 1 10.13 4.18 24.53
CA MET A 1 8.82 3.76 23.97
C MET A 1 7.72 4.34 24.84
N ILE A 2 6.64 4.85 24.25
CA ILE A 2 5.50 5.39 24.99
C ILE A 2 4.88 4.27 25.83
N LYS A 3 4.69 4.51 27.14
CA LYS A 3 4.16 3.53 28.11
C LYS A 3 2.77 3.91 28.61
N ASP A 4 1.92 4.45 27.75
CA ASP A 4 0.54 4.71 28.14
C ASP A 4 -0.29 3.41 28.07
N ASP A 5 -1.39 3.43 28.82
CA ASP A 5 -2.27 2.28 29.01
C ASP A 5 -2.87 1.77 27.67
N PHE A 6 -3.15 2.65 26.69
CA PHE A 6 -3.68 2.20 25.40
C PHE A 6 -2.61 1.45 24.58
N THR A 7 -1.38 1.94 24.56
CA THR A 7 -0.24 1.26 23.92
C THR A 7 -0.01 -0.14 24.52
N GLN A 8 -0.12 -0.28 25.85
CA GLN A 8 0.02 -1.59 26.51
C GLN A 8 -1.10 -2.56 26.15
N VAL A 9 -2.35 -2.07 26.06
CA VAL A 9 -3.48 -2.90 25.61
C VAL A 9 -3.28 -3.41 24.19
N LEU A 10 -2.86 -2.55 23.26
CA LEU A 10 -2.58 -2.96 21.89
C LEU A 10 -1.46 -4.02 21.84
N LEU A 11 -0.34 -3.80 22.54
CA LEU A 11 0.75 -4.79 22.61
C LEU A 11 0.31 -6.13 23.22
N GLY A 12 -0.50 -6.09 24.28
CA GLY A 12 -1.04 -7.30 24.91
C GLY A 12 -1.83 -8.18 23.95
N GLN A 13 -2.57 -7.58 23.02
CA GLN A 13 -3.30 -8.33 21.97
C GLN A 13 -2.35 -8.91 20.91
N ILE A 14 -1.26 -8.20 20.57
CA ILE A 14 -0.30 -8.60 19.53
C ILE A 14 0.53 -9.82 19.94
N VAL A 15 0.99 -9.89 21.21
CA VAL A 15 1.91 -10.94 21.70
C VAL A 15 1.27 -12.34 21.70
N SER A 16 -0.06 -12.44 21.62
CA SER A 16 -0.80 -13.71 21.70
C SER A 16 -0.72 -14.61 20.46
N ASP A 17 -0.17 -14.17 19.32
CA ASP A 17 -0.38 -14.82 18.01
C ASP A 17 0.90 -15.23 17.24
N VAL A 18 1.88 -15.81 17.94
CA VAL A 18 3.17 -16.20 17.31
C VAL A 18 3.04 -17.40 16.35
N ASN A 19 1.93 -18.15 16.39
CA ASN A 19 1.76 -19.42 15.66
C ASN A 19 0.68 -19.41 14.55
N MET A 20 0.35 -18.24 14.00
CA MET A 20 -0.64 -18.12 12.92
C MET A 20 -0.24 -18.95 11.68
N HIS A 21 -1.18 -19.67 11.08
CA HIS A 21 -0.92 -20.43 9.83
C HIS A 21 -0.94 -19.54 8.57
N ASN A 22 -1.66 -18.42 8.59
CA ASN A 22 -1.68 -17.46 7.50
C ASN A 22 -0.30 -16.77 7.37
N VAL A 23 0.34 -16.87 6.21
CA VAL A 23 1.68 -16.30 5.96
C VAL A 23 1.67 -14.94 5.27
N TYR A 24 0.50 -14.44 4.88
CA TYR A 24 0.39 -13.24 4.04
C TYR A 24 0.66 -11.93 4.80
N LEU A 25 0.68 -10.83 4.04
CA LEU A 25 1.12 -9.54 4.54
C LEU A 25 0.07 -8.87 5.43
N GLN A 26 -1.19 -8.79 4.99
CA GLN A 26 -2.19 -7.97 5.68
C GLN A 26 -2.54 -8.52 7.05
N HIS A 27 -2.88 -9.80 7.13
CA HIS A 27 -3.35 -10.45 8.35
C HIS A 27 -2.48 -11.61 8.83
N GLY A 28 -1.35 -11.88 8.17
CA GLY A 28 -0.54 -13.07 8.40
C GLY A 28 0.85 -12.80 8.97
N GLN A 29 1.65 -13.86 9.03
CA GLN A 29 2.99 -13.86 9.61
C GLN A 29 3.93 -12.82 8.97
N SER A 30 3.80 -12.52 7.68
CA SER A 30 4.66 -11.52 7.03
C SER A 30 4.43 -10.12 7.61
N GLY A 31 3.17 -9.74 7.86
CA GLY A 31 2.84 -8.46 8.50
C GLY A 31 3.35 -8.35 9.93
N TYR A 32 3.19 -9.42 10.71
CA TYR A 32 3.75 -9.52 12.06
C TYR A 32 5.28 -9.45 12.07
N CYS A 33 5.93 -10.15 11.13
CA CYS A 33 7.38 -10.13 10.99
C CYS A 33 7.87 -8.71 10.68
N ALA A 34 7.25 -8.02 9.72
CA ALA A 34 7.54 -6.62 9.42
C ALA A 34 7.37 -5.71 10.65
N PHE A 35 6.28 -5.91 11.40
CA PHE A 35 6.02 -5.17 12.63
C PHE A 35 7.08 -5.41 13.70
N TYR A 36 7.50 -6.65 13.94
CA TYR A 36 8.50 -6.96 14.97
C TYR A 36 9.90 -6.45 14.60
N PHE A 37 10.29 -6.49 13.32
CA PHE A 37 11.52 -5.83 12.86
C PHE A 37 11.47 -4.31 13.04
N TRP A 38 10.32 -3.69 12.77
CA TRP A 38 10.13 -2.27 13.05
C TRP A 38 10.17 -1.98 14.56
N LEU A 39 9.53 -2.82 15.36
CA LEU A 39 9.45 -2.66 16.81
C LEU A 39 10.81 -2.88 17.47
N SER A 40 11.62 -3.83 17.00
CA SER A 40 12.98 -4.07 17.52
C SER A 40 13.86 -2.83 17.37
N GLN A 41 13.85 -2.21 16.18
CA GLN A 41 14.56 -0.94 15.94
C GLN A 41 14.03 0.19 16.83
N LYS A 42 12.71 0.25 17.02
CA LYS A 42 12.07 1.33 17.77
C LYS A 42 12.27 1.22 19.28
N ALA A 43 12.17 0.01 19.82
CA ALA A 43 12.36 -0.30 21.23
C ALA A 43 13.83 -0.49 21.61
N LYS A 44 14.72 -0.71 20.62
CA LYS A 44 16.11 -1.16 20.80
C LYS A 44 16.17 -2.45 21.63
N ASP A 45 15.33 -3.42 21.26
CA ASP A 45 15.18 -4.69 21.96
C ASP A 45 15.38 -5.87 20.99
N GLU A 46 16.47 -6.59 21.18
CA GLU A 46 16.88 -7.75 20.37
C GLU A 46 15.92 -8.93 20.48
N ASN A 47 15.09 -9.00 21.53
CA ASN A 47 14.10 -10.07 21.67
C ASN A 47 13.06 -10.00 20.55
N TYR A 48 12.66 -8.79 20.14
CA TYR A 48 11.74 -8.60 19.02
C TYR A 48 12.38 -8.95 17.68
N GLU A 49 13.67 -8.69 17.51
CA GLU A 49 14.41 -9.07 16.31
C GLU A 49 14.51 -10.58 16.19
N THR A 50 14.90 -11.26 17.28
CA THR A 50 14.93 -12.73 17.35
C THR A 50 13.56 -13.35 17.03
N LEU A 51 12.47 -12.73 17.49
CA LEU A 51 11.11 -13.17 17.16
C LEU A 51 10.79 -12.97 15.67
N ALA A 52 11.17 -11.83 15.11
CA ALA A 52 10.97 -11.52 13.70
C ALA A 52 11.74 -12.49 12.79
N GLU A 53 13.00 -12.82 13.12
CA GLU A 53 13.81 -13.80 12.38
C GLU A 53 13.17 -15.19 12.36
N LYS A 54 12.65 -15.64 13.51
CA LYS A 54 11.91 -16.92 13.60
C LYS A 54 10.66 -16.92 12.71
N MET A 55 9.94 -15.81 12.66
CA MET A 55 8.78 -15.65 11.77
C MET A 55 9.20 -15.63 10.29
N LEU A 56 10.28 -14.95 9.95
CA LEU A 56 10.81 -14.90 8.59
C LEU A 56 11.16 -16.30 8.06
N LEU A 57 11.81 -17.13 8.88
CA LEU A 57 12.10 -18.53 8.52
C LEU A 57 10.81 -19.32 8.21
N ARG A 58 9.72 -19.09 8.95
CA ARG A 58 8.43 -19.74 8.67
C ARG A 58 7.82 -19.25 7.36
N VAL A 59 7.78 -17.94 7.13
CA VAL A 59 7.28 -17.34 5.88
C VAL A 59 8.02 -17.91 4.68
N THR A 60 9.36 -17.95 4.74
CA THR A 60 10.18 -18.48 3.64
C THR A 60 9.94 -19.96 3.34
N ASN A 61 9.65 -20.77 4.36
CA ASN A 61 9.36 -22.19 4.18
C ASN A 61 7.97 -22.46 3.58
N SER A 62 6.98 -21.59 3.82
CA SER A 62 5.58 -21.80 3.42
C SER A 62 5.27 -21.42 1.97
N ILE A 63 6.09 -20.60 1.33
CA ILE A 63 5.85 -20.10 -0.06
C ILE A 63 5.84 -21.22 -1.11
N LYS A 64 6.34 -22.41 -0.76
CA LYS A 64 6.23 -23.61 -1.61
C LYS A 64 4.77 -23.99 -1.94
N GLN A 65 3.78 -23.44 -1.23
CA GLN A 65 2.36 -23.76 -1.42
C GLN A 65 1.62 -22.87 -2.45
N LEU A 66 2.31 -22.00 -3.20
CA LEU A 66 1.82 -21.24 -4.38
C LEU A 66 0.45 -20.52 -4.20
N PRO A 67 0.44 -19.33 -3.56
CA PRO A 67 -0.78 -18.62 -3.15
C PRO A 67 -1.34 -17.67 -4.23
N THR A 68 -2.41 -16.92 -3.91
CA THR A 68 -2.98 -15.86 -4.75
C THR A 68 -1.96 -14.76 -5.09
N VAL A 69 -2.30 -13.89 -6.05
CA VAL A 69 -1.38 -12.89 -6.64
C VAL A 69 -1.50 -11.51 -6.01
N ASP A 70 -2.47 -11.26 -5.14
CA ASP A 70 -2.72 -9.95 -4.53
C ASP A 70 -1.66 -9.53 -3.49
N ILE A 71 -1.65 -8.23 -3.13
CA ILE A 71 -0.80 -7.69 -2.07
C ILE A 71 -1.27 -8.13 -0.68
N GLU A 72 -2.57 -8.21 -0.45
CA GLU A 72 -3.15 -8.37 0.87
C GLU A 72 -2.91 -9.77 1.45
N ASN A 73 -3.27 -10.77 0.67
CA ASN A 73 -3.39 -12.19 0.96
C ASN A 73 -2.60 -13.06 -0.04
N GLY A 74 -1.69 -12.46 -0.83
CA GLY A 74 -0.97 -13.16 -1.88
C GLY A 74 0.55 -13.03 -1.84
N ILE A 75 1.20 -13.63 -2.84
CA ILE A 75 2.67 -13.68 -2.97
C ILE A 75 3.27 -12.30 -3.28
N THR A 76 2.49 -11.39 -3.89
CA THR A 76 2.96 -10.04 -4.20
C THR A 76 3.25 -9.25 -2.92
N GLY A 77 2.37 -9.37 -1.92
CA GLY A 77 2.60 -8.76 -0.60
C GLY A 77 3.83 -9.32 0.10
N ILE A 78 4.03 -10.63 0.03
CA ILE A 78 5.24 -11.29 0.55
C ILE A 78 6.49 -10.77 -0.17
N GLY A 79 6.43 -10.62 -1.50
CA GLY A 79 7.51 -10.05 -2.30
C GLY A 79 7.88 -8.63 -1.87
N LEU A 80 6.89 -7.74 -1.72
CA LEU A 80 7.07 -6.38 -1.23
C LEU A 80 7.66 -6.34 0.19
N PHE A 81 7.21 -7.23 1.07
CA PHE A 81 7.75 -7.36 2.41
C PHE A 81 9.23 -7.74 2.41
N VAL A 82 9.63 -8.74 1.63
CA VAL A 82 11.04 -9.14 1.55
C VAL A 82 11.90 -8.07 0.88
N MET A 83 11.35 -7.35 -0.10
CA MET A 83 11.98 -6.14 -0.64
C MET A 83 12.22 -5.10 0.45
N TRP A 84 11.24 -4.85 1.31
CA TRP A 84 11.37 -3.92 2.43
C TRP A 84 12.46 -4.38 3.41
N LEU A 85 12.53 -5.67 3.76
CA LEU A 85 13.59 -6.22 4.60
C LEU A 85 14.98 -6.00 3.98
N ASN A 86 15.10 -6.25 2.68
CA ASN A 86 16.35 -6.02 1.96
C ASN A 86 16.77 -4.54 1.99
N LYS A 87 15.84 -3.62 1.68
CA LYS A 87 16.07 -2.17 1.74
C LYS A 87 16.47 -1.69 3.15
N LYS A 88 16.09 -2.43 4.20
CA LYS A 88 16.42 -2.15 5.61
C LYS A 88 17.69 -2.84 6.10
N GLY A 89 18.32 -3.67 5.29
CA GLY A 89 19.53 -4.41 5.66
C GLY A 89 19.27 -5.59 6.61
N PHE A 90 18.03 -6.06 6.75
CA PHE A 90 17.68 -7.19 7.59
C PHE A 90 17.98 -8.55 6.94
N LEU A 91 18.19 -8.61 5.62
CA LEU A 91 18.52 -9.84 4.91
C LEU A 91 20.03 -9.94 4.68
N THR A 92 20.62 -11.08 5.05
CA THR A 92 22.02 -11.41 4.74
C THR A 92 22.10 -12.53 3.70
N GLY A 93 22.93 -12.34 2.66
CA GLY A 93 23.37 -13.38 1.71
C GLY A 93 22.31 -13.91 0.73
N LYS A 94 21.30 -14.67 1.20
CA LYS A 94 20.43 -15.56 0.37
C LYS A 94 19.10 -14.96 -0.11
N GLY A 95 18.90 -13.64 0.02
CA GLY A 95 17.65 -12.98 -0.41
C GLY A 95 17.35 -13.10 -1.91
N GLN A 96 18.38 -13.28 -2.75
CA GLN A 96 18.23 -13.27 -4.22
C GLN A 96 17.42 -14.45 -4.76
N SER A 97 17.69 -15.68 -4.32
CA SER A 97 16.96 -16.89 -4.77
C SER A 97 15.47 -16.86 -4.39
N PHE A 98 15.15 -16.08 -3.34
CA PHE A 98 13.78 -15.88 -2.90
C PHE A 98 12.99 -14.97 -3.86
N PHE A 99 13.60 -13.86 -4.31
CA PHE A 99 12.99 -12.99 -5.30
C PHE A 99 12.73 -13.71 -6.62
N GLU A 100 13.69 -14.51 -7.09
CA GLU A 100 13.55 -15.28 -8.33
C GLU A 100 12.36 -16.24 -8.29
N THR A 101 12.09 -16.87 -7.14
CA THR A 101 10.95 -17.78 -6.96
C THR A 101 9.62 -17.03 -7.05
N ILE A 102 9.52 -15.88 -6.38
CA ILE A 102 8.32 -15.03 -6.40
C ILE A 102 8.08 -14.48 -7.81
N GLU A 103 9.13 -13.91 -8.43
CA GLU A 103 9.08 -13.33 -9.77
C GLU A 103 8.70 -14.38 -10.82
N ALA A 104 9.27 -15.59 -10.76
CA ALA A 104 8.92 -16.67 -11.67
C ALA A 104 7.44 -17.08 -11.56
N TYR A 105 6.89 -17.15 -10.34
CA TYR A 105 5.48 -17.46 -10.15
C TYR A 105 4.58 -16.33 -10.67
N LEU A 106 4.86 -15.09 -10.27
CA LEU A 106 4.11 -13.92 -10.72
C LEU A 106 4.13 -13.78 -12.25
N TYR A 107 5.30 -13.98 -12.87
CA TYR A 107 5.44 -13.93 -14.32
C TYR A 107 4.61 -15.03 -14.99
N LYS A 108 4.68 -16.26 -14.49
CA LYS A 108 3.89 -17.38 -15.03
C LYS A 108 2.38 -17.11 -14.91
N THR A 109 1.91 -16.69 -13.74
CA THR A 109 0.48 -16.49 -13.48
C THR A 109 -0.09 -15.31 -14.26
N THR A 110 0.62 -14.17 -14.28
CA THR A 110 0.18 -13.00 -15.06
C THR A 110 0.19 -13.28 -16.56
N ASN A 111 1.20 -13.94 -17.11
CA ASN A 111 1.21 -14.30 -18.54
C ASN A 111 0.11 -15.30 -18.89
N LEU A 112 -0.10 -16.33 -18.06
CA LEU A 112 -1.18 -17.28 -18.31
C LEU A 112 -2.54 -16.56 -18.36
N GLY A 113 -2.82 -15.67 -17.40
CA GLY A 113 -4.06 -14.90 -17.37
C GLY A 113 -4.21 -13.99 -18.59
N ILE A 114 -3.15 -13.27 -18.97
CA ILE A 114 -3.14 -12.37 -20.14
C ILE A 114 -3.32 -13.15 -21.44
N ASP A 115 -2.55 -14.21 -21.65
CA ASP A 115 -2.50 -14.96 -22.93
C ASP A 115 -3.77 -15.77 -23.16
N THR A 116 -4.42 -16.25 -22.09
CA THR A 116 -5.70 -16.97 -22.17
C THR A 116 -6.91 -16.03 -22.18
N ASN A 117 -6.70 -14.73 -21.96
CA ASN A 117 -7.76 -13.75 -21.73
C ASN A 117 -8.81 -14.25 -20.72
N SER A 118 -8.35 -14.96 -19.69
CA SER A 118 -9.23 -15.61 -18.74
C SER A 118 -9.50 -14.72 -17.54
N GLU A 119 -10.68 -14.87 -16.94
CA GLU A 119 -11.03 -14.26 -15.64
C GLU A 119 -10.21 -14.85 -14.47
N VAL A 120 -9.22 -15.70 -14.76
CA VAL A 120 -8.31 -16.30 -13.77
C VAL A 120 -7.47 -15.23 -13.06
N ILE A 121 -7.28 -14.06 -13.66
CA ILE A 121 -6.62 -12.91 -13.00
C ILE A 121 -7.43 -11.63 -13.15
N GLU A 122 -7.82 -11.07 -12.02
CA GLU A 122 -8.52 -9.79 -11.95
C GLU A 122 -7.59 -8.60 -12.25
N LEU A 123 -8.15 -7.47 -12.70
CA LEU A 123 -7.36 -6.28 -13.04
C LEU A 123 -6.63 -5.70 -11.82
N HIS A 124 -7.25 -5.71 -10.63
CA HIS A 124 -6.57 -5.27 -9.41
C HIS A 124 -5.31 -6.10 -9.17
N ASN A 125 -5.35 -7.42 -9.40
CA ASN A 125 -4.20 -8.30 -9.16
C ASN A 125 -3.04 -7.95 -10.09
N LEU A 126 -3.35 -7.54 -11.32
CA LEU A 126 -2.35 -7.04 -12.26
C LEU A 126 -1.76 -5.70 -11.82
N LEU A 127 -2.58 -4.80 -11.24
CA LEU A 127 -2.12 -3.54 -10.66
C LEU A 127 -1.19 -3.78 -9.47
N ASP A 128 -1.53 -4.72 -8.60
CA ASP A 128 -0.71 -5.14 -7.47
C ASP A 128 0.67 -5.65 -7.92
N VAL A 129 0.71 -6.50 -8.95
CA VAL A 129 1.96 -6.96 -9.55
C VAL A 129 2.75 -5.80 -10.14
N LEU A 130 2.10 -4.84 -10.80
CA LEU A 130 2.77 -3.65 -11.31
C LEU A 130 3.37 -2.79 -10.19
N VAL A 131 2.68 -2.64 -9.05
CA VAL A 131 3.25 -1.99 -7.87
C VAL A 131 4.53 -2.70 -7.44
N PHE A 132 4.52 -4.03 -7.34
CA PHE A 132 5.72 -4.82 -7.04
C PHE A 132 6.84 -4.61 -8.07
N LEU A 133 6.53 -4.63 -9.38
CA LEU A 133 7.52 -4.43 -10.43
C LEU A 133 8.15 -3.04 -10.39
N THR A 134 7.35 -1.99 -10.11
CA THR A 134 7.89 -0.62 -9.97
C THR A 134 8.87 -0.52 -8.80
N GLU A 135 8.56 -1.15 -7.66
CA GLU A 135 9.45 -1.19 -6.51
C GLU A 135 10.72 -1.98 -6.82
N ARG A 136 10.58 -3.10 -7.56
CA ARG A 136 11.71 -3.93 -7.99
C ARG A 136 12.66 -3.16 -8.89
N LEU A 137 12.14 -2.47 -9.90
CA LEU A 137 12.92 -1.67 -10.86
C LEU A 137 13.72 -0.51 -10.22
N GLU A 138 13.32 -0.04 -9.04
CA GLU A 138 14.07 0.95 -8.26
C GLU A 138 15.33 0.39 -7.57
N LEU A 139 15.48 -0.94 -7.47
CA LEU A 139 16.66 -1.53 -6.84
C LEU A 139 17.87 -1.43 -7.77
N GLU A 140 18.91 -0.74 -7.30
CA GLU A 140 20.18 -0.55 -8.02
C GLU A 140 20.95 -1.86 -8.25
N THR A 141 20.65 -2.89 -7.47
CA THR A 141 21.34 -4.19 -7.52
C THR A 141 20.92 -5.07 -8.71
N ILE A 142 19.99 -4.61 -9.55
CA ILE A 142 19.50 -5.39 -10.70
C ILE A 142 20.38 -5.13 -11.94
N GLU A 143 20.90 -6.20 -12.52
CA GLU A 143 21.65 -6.15 -13.77
C GLU A 143 20.77 -5.68 -14.95
N GLU A 144 21.35 -4.91 -15.87
CA GLU A 144 20.59 -4.26 -16.96
C GLU A 144 19.80 -5.23 -17.86
N PRO A 145 20.31 -6.43 -18.25
CA PRO A 145 19.51 -7.39 -19.02
C PRO A 145 18.24 -7.82 -18.29
N TYR A 146 18.32 -8.05 -16.98
CA TYR A 146 17.17 -8.42 -16.17
C TYR A 146 16.23 -7.23 -15.95
N LYS A 147 16.79 -6.03 -15.76
CA LYS A 147 16.02 -4.78 -15.69
C LYS A 147 15.19 -4.58 -16.95
N GLN A 148 15.75 -4.87 -18.13
CA GLN A 148 15.03 -4.79 -19.41
C GLN A 148 13.90 -5.81 -19.50
N PHE A 149 14.09 -7.03 -19.00
CA PHE A 149 13.02 -8.02 -18.89
C PHE A 149 11.85 -7.51 -18.01
N LEU A 150 12.14 -6.96 -16.84
CA LEU A 150 11.12 -6.40 -15.94
C LEU A 150 10.36 -5.24 -16.57
N LYS A 151 11.04 -4.37 -17.34
CA LYS A 151 10.42 -3.28 -18.11
C LYS A 151 9.44 -3.84 -19.15
N LEU A 152 9.85 -4.85 -19.92
CA LEU A 152 9.00 -5.50 -20.93
C LEU A 152 7.77 -6.16 -20.30
N TRP A 153 7.97 -6.87 -19.19
CA TRP A 153 6.88 -7.49 -18.46
C TRP A 153 5.88 -6.44 -17.94
N SER A 154 6.37 -5.35 -17.36
CA SER A 154 5.53 -4.23 -16.91
C SER A 154 4.67 -3.69 -18.05
N ILE A 155 5.27 -3.45 -19.23
CA ILE A 155 4.52 -2.94 -20.39
C ILE A 155 3.52 -3.96 -20.95
N LYS A 156 3.82 -5.26 -20.92
CA LYS A 156 2.84 -6.28 -21.32
C LYS A 156 1.59 -6.21 -20.43
N ILE A 157 1.76 -6.08 -19.12
CA ILE A 157 0.63 -5.93 -18.18
C ILE A 157 -0.11 -4.61 -18.46
N ILE A 158 0.61 -3.49 -18.60
CA ILE A 158 0.00 -2.18 -18.89
C ILE A 158 -0.82 -2.23 -20.18
N ALA A 159 -0.32 -2.86 -21.24
CA ALA A 159 -1.05 -2.98 -22.51
C ALA A 159 -2.34 -3.79 -22.34
N TYR A 160 -2.32 -4.87 -21.55
CA TYR A 160 -3.51 -5.67 -21.25
C TYR A 160 -4.55 -4.90 -20.43
N ILE A 161 -4.10 -4.16 -19.41
CA ILE A 161 -4.95 -3.28 -18.60
C ILE A 161 -5.53 -2.17 -19.48
N HIS A 162 -4.72 -1.55 -20.34
CA HIS A 162 -5.13 -0.44 -21.19
C HIS A 162 -6.28 -0.84 -22.13
N GLN A 163 -6.28 -2.06 -22.67
CA GLN A 163 -7.41 -2.59 -23.44
C GLN A 163 -8.73 -2.66 -22.65
N ARG A 164 -8.66 -2.69 -21.31
CA ARG A 164 -9.79 -2.78 -20.37
C ARG A 164 -9.88 -1.55 -19.48
N VAL A 165 -9.27 -0.43 -19.89
CA VAL A 165 -9.13 0.74 -19.02
C VAL A 165 -10.46 1.32 -18.58
N ASN A 166 -11.52 1.13 -19.38
CA ASN A 166 -12.88 1.52 -19.03
C ASN A 166 -13.39 0.87 -17.73
N THR A 167 -12.96 -0.36 -17.42
CA THR A 167 -13.31 -1.04 -16.16
C THR A 167 -12.70 -0.34 -14.96
N ILE A 168 -11.38 -0.08 -15.01
CA ILE A 168 -10.65 0.69 -13.98
C ILE A 168 -11.22 2.08 -13.81
N LEU A 169 -11.56 2.70 -14.94
CA LEU A 169 -12.15 4.01 -14.98
C LEU A 169 -13.50 4.00 -14.26
N ALA A 170 -14.36 3.01 -14.51
CA ALA A 170 -15.72 2.97 -13.98
C ALA A 170 -15.79 2.65 -12.49
N ASP A 171 -14.71 2.10 -11.93
CA ASP A 171 -14.67 1.64 -10.55
C ASP A 171 -14.35 2.79 -9.58
N GLU A 172 -15.36 3.21 -8.81
CA GLU A 172 -15.15 4.01 -7.60
C GLU A 172 -15.41 3.14 -6.37
N PRO A 173 -14.40 2.91 -5.52
CA PRO A 173 -14.60 2.11 -4.33
C PRO A 173 -15.55 2.80 -3.37
N LEU A 174 -16.52 2.03 -2.89
CA LEU A 174 -17.37 2.41 -1.77
C LEU A 174 -16.59 2.30 -0.46
N LEU A 175 -17.15 2.83 0.62
CA LEU A 175 -16.59 2.82 1.99
C LEU A 175 -16.27 1.41 2.55
N ALA A 176 -16.45 0.32 1.78
CA ALA A 176 -16.16 -1.07 2.11
C ALA A 176 -14.98 -1.70 1.29
N ASP A 177 -14.37 -0.98 0.33
CA ASP A 177 -13.31 -1.51 -0.54
C ASP A 177 -11.95 -0.78 -0.43
N ALA A 178 -10.88 -1.55 -0.26
CA ALA A 178 -9.50 -1.07 -0.21
C ALA A 178 -8.95 -0.67 -1.59
N HIS A 179 -9.54 -1.12 -2.68
CA HIS A 179 -8.93 -0.99 -4.00
C HIS A 179 -9.51 0.21 -4.73
N TYR A 180 -8.69 1.24 -4.97
CA TYR A 180 -9.05 2.31 -5.90
C TYR A 180 -8.22 2.15 -7.16
N ASP A 181 -8.66 1.27 -8.05
CA ASP A 181 -7.88 0.82 -9.21
C ASP A 181 -7.42 1.98 -10.10
N LEU A 182 -8.25 3.00 -10.30
CA LEU A 182 -7.85 4.19 -11.05
C LEU A 182 -6.65 4.89 -10.42
N VAL A 183 -6.67 5.07 -9.10
CA VAL A 183 -5.55 5.70 -8.38
C VAL A 183 -4.31 4.82 -8.44
N THR A 184 -4.44 3.51 -8.26
CA THR A 184 -3.32 2.57 -8.36
C THR A 184 -2.72 2.56 -9.76
N PHE A 185 -3.56 2.58 -10.80
CA PHE A 185 -3.11 2.63 -12.20
C PHE A 185 -2.35 3.91 -12.50
N LEU A 186 -2.89 5.08 -12.13
CA LEU A 186 -2.20 6.37 -12.30
C LEU A 186 -0.87 6.43 -11.52
N TYR A 187 -0.85 5.87 -10.30
CA TYR A 187 0.35 5.75 -9.50
C TYR A 187 1.43 4.89 -10.19
N VAL A 188 1.05 3.75 -10.76
CA VAL A 188 1.97 2.89 -11.51
C VAL A 188 2.50 3.61 -12.74
N LEU A 189 1.65 4.30 -13.51
CA LEU A 189 2.08 5.08 -14.68
C LEU A 189 3.11 6.15 -14.29
N PHE A 190 2.86 6.88 -13.19
CA PHE A 190 3.82 7.81 -12.58
C PHE A 190 5.16 7.14 -12.29
N LYS A 191 5.16 6.01 -11.57
CA LYS A 191 6.40 5.31 -11.17
C LYS A 191 7.17 4.79 -12.38
N LEU A 192 6.49 4.16 -13.33
CA LEU A 192 7.12 3.64 -14.55
C LEU A 192 7.71 4.78 -15.40
N HIS A 193 7.00 5.90 -15.53
CA HIS A 193 7.51 7.06 -16.26
C HIS A 193 8.77 7.63 -15.61
N LYS A 194 8.75 7.83 -14.29
CA LYS A 194 9.91 8.28 -13.51
C LYS A 194 11.12 7.35 -13.66
N LEU A 195 10.87 6.06 -13.86
CA LEU A 195 11.89 5.03 -14.11
C LEU A 195 12.36 4.96 -15.58
N GLY A 196 11.84 5.82 -16.46
CA GLY A 196 12.18 5.85 -17.89
C GLY A 196 11.60 4.68 -18.69
N VAL A 197 10.56 4.01 -18.19
CA VAL A 197 9.98 2.82 -18.81
C VAL A 197 8.99 3.22 -19.90
N TYR A 198 9.43 3.16 -21.17
CA TYR A 198 8.58 3.40 -22.34
C TYR A 198 7.73 4.69 -22.23
N THR A 199 8.36 5.79 -21.80
CA THR A 199 7.69 7.06 -21.44
C THR A 199 6.72 7.55 -22.51
N TYR A 200 7.12 7.55 -23.79
CA TYR A 200 6.25 7.93 -24.91
C TYR A 200 4.93 7.13 -24.97
N TYR A 201 4.98 5.82 -24.71
CA TYR A 201 3.78 4.99 -24.68
C TYR A 201 2.88 5.33 -23.50
N LEU A 202 3.47 5.58 -22.32
CA LEU A 202 2.72 5.97 -21.13
C LEU A 202 2.06 7.35 -21.30
N GLU A 203 2.75 8.30 -21.92
CA GLU A 203 2.20 9.63 -22.25
C GLU A 203 0.98 9.51 -23.15
N ARG A 204 1.02 8.61 -24.14
CA ARG A 204 -0.13 8.32 -24.99
C ARG A 204 -1.31 7.76 -24.21
N ILE A 205 -1.07 6.80 -23.31
CA ILE A 205 -2.14 6.26 -22.45
C ILE A 205 -2.80 7.38 -21.64
N ILE A 206 -2.01 8.22 -20.96
CA ILE A 206 -2.53 9.35 -20.16
C ILE A 206 -3.40 10.28 -21.01
N ASN A 207 -2.98 10.57 -22.24
CA ASN A 207 -3.76 11.39 -23.15
C ASN A 207 -5.07 10.72 -23.61
N GLU A 208 -5.03 9.41 -23.88
CA GLU A 208 -6.19 8.63 -24.33
C GLU A 208 -7.25 8.49 -23.21
N ILE A 209 -6.84 8.30 -21.96
CA ILE A 209 -7.75 8.15 -20.81
C ILE A 209 -8.23 9.48 -20.22
N ARG A 210 -7.69 10.61 -20.70
CA ARG A 210 -7.93 11.96 -20.16
C ARG A 210 -9.40 12.25 -19.91
N MET A 211 -10.21 12.12 -20.96
CA MET A 211 -11.64 12.44 -20.88
C MET A 211 -12.35 11.58 -19.85
N GLY A 212 -12.00 10.29 -19.74
CA GLY A 212 -12.58 9.38 -18.75
C GLY A 212 -12.27 9.75 -17.30
N ILE A 213 -11.22 10.54 -17.04
CA ILE A 213 -10.85 10.98 -15.70
C ILE A 213 -11.44 12.36 -15.42
N ILE A 214 -11.23 13.35 -16.29
CA ILE A 214 -11.63 14.74 -16.01
C ILE A 214 -13.15 14.94 -15.99
N THR A 215 -13.94 14.03 -16.57
CA THR A 215 -15.40 14.08 -16.50
C THR A 215 -15.97 13.38 -15.28
N ARG A 216 -15.13 12.77 -14.44
CA ARG A 216 -15.59 12.05 -13.24
C ARG A 216 -15.44 12.86 -11.99
N ILE A 217 -16.42 12.71 -11.11
CA ILE A 217 -16.45 13.34 -9.81
C ILE A 217 -16.64 12.22 -8.78
N PRO A 218 -15.57 11.80 -8.09
CA PRO A 218 -15.71 10.79 -7.04
C PRO A 218 -16.69 11.26 -5.96
N TYR A 219 -17.53 10.37 -5.46
CA TYR A 219 -18.51 10.67 -4.44
C TYR A 219 -17.84 10.97 -3.09
N LEU A 220 -16.92 10.12 -2.63
CA LEU A 220 -16.28 10.25 -1.32
C LEU A 220 -15.16 11.30 -1.34
N GLN A 221 -15.08 12.16 -0.31
CA GLN A 221 -14.00 13.14 -0.20
C GLN A 221 -12.64 12.46 -0.08
N GLN A 222 -12.57 11.30 0.58
CA GLN A 222 -11.36 10.48 0.62
C GLN A 222 -10.88 10.07 -0.77
N ASN A 223 -11.80 9.63 -1.64
CA ASN A 223 -11.47 9.26 -3.03
C ASN A 223 -11.01 10.48 -3.83
N ARG A 224 -11.66 11.64 -3.66
CA ARG A 224 -11.22 12.91 -4.26
C ARG A 224 -9.81 13.28 -3.81
N ALA A 225 -9.48 13.09 -2.53
CA ALA A 225 -8.15 13.35 -2.00
C ALA A 225 -7.09 12.42 -2.61
N TYR A 226 -7.35 11.11 -2.67
CA TYR A 226 -6.43 10.15 -3.30
C TYR A 226 -6.24 10.40 -4.79
N LEU A 227 -7.30 10.71 -5.52
CA LEU A 227 -7.21 11.05 -6.93
C LEU A 227 -6.40 12.33 -7.13
N TYR A 228 -6.71 13.39 -6.37
CA TYR A 228 -5.98 14.66 -6.43
C TYR A 228 -4.48 14.48 -6.18
N TYR A 229 -4.10 13.86 -5.05
CA TYR A 229 -2.68 13.74 -4.69
C TYR A 229 -1.92 12.83 -5.66
N THR A 230 -2.58 11.80 -6.19
CA THR A 230 -2.00 10.96 -7.25
C THR A 230 -1.82 11.75 -8.54
N LEU A 231 -2.78 12.59 -8.94
CA LEU A 231 -2.62 13.47 -10.10
C LEU A 231 -1.49 14.50 -9.89
N CYS A 232 -1.26 14.98 -8.66
CA CYS A 232 -0.10 15.81 -8.35
C CYS A 232 1.23 15.06 -8.49
N LEU A 233 1.26 13.73 -8.29
CA LEU A 233 2.45 12.93 -8.59
C LEU A 233 2.61 12.77 -10.11
N VAL A 234 1.53 12.42 -10.81
CA VAL A 234 1.51 12.30 -12.28
C VAL A 234 1.97 13.61 -12.93
N SER A 235 1.52 14.77 -12.47
CA SER A 235 1.90 16.08 -13.03
C SER A 235 3.37 16.44 -12.87
N LYS A 236 4.14 15.72 -12.03
CA LYS A 236 5.60 15.91 -11.93
C LYS A 236 6.36 15.25 -13.07
N GLU A 237 5.77 14.20 -13.65
CA GLU A 237 6.42 13.35 -14.65
C GLU A 237 5.80 13.53 -16.04
N PHE A 238 4.50 13.88 -16.10
CA PHE A 238 3.76 14.04 -17.34
C PHE A 238 3.41 15.51 -17.60
N SER A 239 3.49 15.92 -18.87
CA SER A 239 2.99 17.21 -19.33
C SER A 239 1.47 17.18 -19.41
N LEU A 240 0.79 17.65 -18.37
CA LEU A 240 -0.66 17.74 -18.32
C LEU A 240 -1.13 19.12 -18.86
N GLY A 241 -2.11 19.12 -19.78
CA GLY A 241 -2.70 20.37 -20.30
C GLY A 241 -3.71 21.03 -19.35
N ASN A 242 -4.14 22.25 -19.70
CA ASN A 242 -5.00 23.12 -18.88
C ASN A 242 -6.30 22.46 -18.36
N GLU A 243 -6.88 21.51 -19.10
CA GLU A 243 -8.07 20.77 -18.69
C GLU A 243 -7.82 19.96 -17.40
N TRP A 244 -6.64 19.34 -17.29
CA TRP A 244 -6.21 18.62 -16.09
C TRP A 244 -6.02 19.57 -14.91
N GLU A 245 -5.35 20.70 -15.14
CA GLU A 245 -5.10 21.68 -14.08
C GLU A 245 -6.42 22.21 -13.51
N THR A 246 -7.39 22.52 -14.39
CA THR A 246 -8.73 22.95 -14.00
C THR A 246 -9.42 21.89 -13.15
N TYR A 247 -9.37 20.62 -13.59
CA TYR A 247 -9.94 19.50 -12.86
C TYR A 247 -9.25 19.27 -11.50
N MET A 248 -7.92 19.34 -11.44
CA MET A 248 -7.14 19.20 -10.21
C MET A 248 -7.44 20.32 -9.21
N GLN A 249 -7.58 21.56 -9.68
CA GLN A 249 -7.99 22.69 -8.83
C GLN A 249 -9.39 22.48 -8.26
N TRP A 250 -10.32 21.99 -9.08
CA TRP A 250 -11.66 21.63 -8.61
C TRP A 250 -11.59 20.52 -7.55
N LEU A 251 -10.86 19.43 -7.81
CA LEU A 251 -10.66 18.35 -6.86
C LEU A 251 -10.12 18.88 -5.54
N LYS A 252 -9.07 19.70 -5.55
CA LYS A 252 -8.46 20.28 -4.34
C LYS A 252 -9.47 21.05 -3.49
N ARG A 253 -10.39 21.78 -4.12
CA ARG A 253 -11.44 22.56 -3.44
C ARG A 253 -12.60 21.70 -2.94
N SER A 254 -12.72 20.46 -3.43
CA SER A 254 -13.87 19.57 -3.20
C SER A 254 -13.71 18.61 -2.03
N PHE A 255 -12.57 18.62 -1.31
CA PHE A 255 -12.34 17.80 -0.13
C PHE A 255 -11.62 18.55 0.98
N SER A 256 -11.75 18.06 2.21
CA SER A 256 -10.92 18.47 3.33
C SER A 256 -10.42 17.27 4.12
N ILE A 257 -9.09 17.12 4.22
CA ILE A 257 -8.37 16.83 5.47
C ILE A 257 -9.25 16.42 6.66
N ASN A 258 -9.67 17.48 7.33
CA ASN A 258 -10.38 17.45 8.59
C ASN A 258 -11.79 16.91 8.41
N ALA A 259 -12.47 17.24 7.32
CA ALA A 259 -13.80 16.73 7.03
C ALA A 259 -13.79 15.21 6.86
N ILE A 260 -12.84 14.64 6.10
CA ILE A 260 -12.73 13.19 5.92
C ILE A 260 -12.62 12.49 7.29
N ILE A 261 -11.73 12.98 8.16
CA ILE A 261 -11.51 12.39 9.50
C ILE A 261 -12.75 12.52 10.40
N VAL A 262 -13.46 13.65 10.35
CA VAL A 262 -14.60 13.92 11.22
C VAL A 262 -15.87 13.26 10.72
N SER A 263 -16.23 13.46 9.45
CA SER A 263 -17.53 13.12 8.88
C SER A 263 -17.57 11.83 8.06
N GLU A 264 -16.48 11.41 7.41
CA GLU A 264 -16.49 10.19 6.58
C GLU A 264 -16.01 8.96 7.35
N ILE A 265 -14.92 9.08 8.11
CA ILE A 265 -14.37 7.98 8.89
C ILE A 265 -15.24 7.73 10.13
N LYS A 266 -15.93 6.59 10.19
CA LYS A 266 -16.77 6.20 11.33
C LYS A 266 -15.94 5.62 12.48
N ASP A 267 -16.59 5.44 13.63
CA ASP A 267 -15.97 4.90 14.85
C ASP A 267 -15.35 3.52 14.66
N ASN A 268 -16.02 2.64 13.92
CA ASN A 268 -15.52 1.29 13.59
C ASN A 268 -14.52 1.27 12.42
N GLN A 269 -14.19 2.43 11.83
CA GLN A 269 -13.28 2.57 10.69
C GLN A 269 -11.96 3.22 11.14
N LEU A 270 -11.46 2.87 12.33
CA LEU A 270 -10.07 3.20 12.68
C LEU A 270 -9.07 2.31 11.96
N PHE A 271 -9.48 1.08 11.67
CA PHE A 271 -8.64 0.03 11.10
C PHE A 271 -8.45 0.22 9.60
N GLY A 272 -7.64 -0.64 8.99
CA GLY A 272 -7.22 -0.55 7.60
C GLY A 272 -8.36 -0.80 6.61
N GLN A 273 -7.96 -1.17 5.39
CA GLN A 273 -8.70 -1.08 4.12
C GLN A 273 -9.30 0.31 3.81
N LEU A 274 -9.90 1.02 4.77
CA LEU A 274 -10.74 2.20 4.54
C LEU A 274 -10.66 3.26 5.63
N GLY A 275 -9.99 2.97 6.74
CA GLY A 275 -10.01 3.83 7.89
C GLY A 275 -8.82 4.76 8.03
N LEU A 276 -8.70 5.27 9.25
CA LEU A 276 -7.72 6.27 9.65
C LEU A 276 -6.27 5.85 9.39
N ILE A 277 -5.97 4.55 9.52
CA ILE A 277 -4.64 3.98 9.21
C ILE A 277 -4.25 4.25 7.76
N ARG A 278 -5.12 3.88 6.81
CA ARG A 278 -4.84 4.01 5.38
C ARG A 278 -4.66 5.46 4.97
N LEU A 279 -5.57 6.33 5.43
CA LEU A 279 -5.49 7.77 5.17
C LEU A 279 -4.14 8.32 5.64
N TYR A 280 -3.77 8.07 6.89
CA TYR A 280 -2.51 8.59 7.45
C TYR A 280 -1.28 8.13 6.65
N PHE A 281 -1.14 6.83 6.38
CA PHE A 281 0.03 6.32 5.66
C PHE A 281 0.07 6.75 4.19
N ALA A 282 -1.09 6.90 3.54
CA ALA A 282 -1.16 7.47 2.19
C ALA A 282 -0.69 8.94 2.18
N LEU A 283 -1.15 9.78 3.13
CA LEU A 283 -0.68 11.17 3.23
C LEU A 283 0.83 11.25 3.49
N LYS A 284 1.37 10.40 4.38
CA LYS A 284 2.82 10.31 4.61
C LYS A 284 3.58 9.91 3.34
N TYR A 285 3.02 9.01 2.53
CA TYR A 285 3.60 8.62 1.25
C TYR A 285 3.65 9.80 0.27
N TYR A 286 2.55 10.54 0.11
CA TYR A 286 2.52 11.71 -0.78
C TYR A 286 3.50 12.80 -0.31
N ILE A 287 3.58 13.07 1.00
CA ILE A 287 4.56 14.02 1.57
C ILE A 287 6.00 13.59 1.27
N LYS A 288 6.31 12.31 1.46
CA LYS A 288 7.65 11.76 1.14
C LYS A 288 8.02 11.96 -0.34
N ASN A 289 7.02 12.01 -1.23
CA ASN A 289 7.20 12.27 -2.65
C ASN A 289 7.02 13.76 -3.01
N GLY A 290 7.17 14.66 -2.04
CA GLY A 290 7.22 16.11 -2.25
C GLY A 290 5.88 16.74 -2.57
N ILE A 291 4.78 16.19 -2.06
CA ILE A 291 3.46 16.84 -2.09
C ILE A 291 3.25 17.57 -0.76
N GLU A 292 2.89 18.85 -0.83
CA GLU A 292 2.63 19.66 0.35
C GLU A 292 1.25 19.30 0.95
N ILE A 293 1.29 18.68 2.14
CA ILE A 293 0.12 18.26 2.89
C ILE A 293 0.38 18.51 4.37
N GLU A 294 -0.53 19.21 5.02
CA GLU A 294 -0.56 19.31 6.48
C GLU A 294 -1.34 18.11 7.05
N ILE A 295 -0.70 17.33 7.92
CA ILE A 295 -1.35 16.23 8.63
C ILE A 295 -1.95 16.78 9.93
N PRO A 296 -3.28 16.68 10.13
CA PRO A 296 -3.93 17.19 11.34
C PRO A 296 -3.75 16.21 12.52
N TYR A 297 -2.54 16.15 13.08
CA TYR A 297 -2.15 15.21 14.14
C TYR A 297 -3.10 15.23 15.35
N ASP A 298 -3.48 16.42 15.84
CA ASP A 298 -4.40 16.58 16.96
C ASP A 298 -5.79 16.00 16.68
N LEU A 299 -6.28 16.18 15.45
CA LEU A 299 -7.58 15.67 15.05
C LEU A 299 -7.58 14.15 14.94
N ILE A 300 -6.51 13.58 14.39
CA ILE A 300 -6.30 12.12 14.33
C ILE A 300 -6.25 11.55 15.75
N LEU A 301 -5.48 12.17 16.66
CA LEU A 301 -5.39 11.74 18.05
C LEU A 301 -6.74 11.83 18.77
N LYS A 302 -7.46 12.95 18.59
CA LYS A 302 -8.81 13.14 19.12
C LYS A 302 -9.76 12.07 18.61
N LYS A 303 -9.70 11.72 17.31
CA LYS A 303 -10.53 10.67 16.71
C LYS A 303 -10.25 9.33 17.38
N ILE A 304 -8.98 8.93 17.51
CA ILE A 304 -8.58 7.68 18.19
C ILE A 304 -9.10 7.68 19.64
N LYS A 305 -8.82 8.73 20.42
CA LYS A 305 -9.24 8.81 21.83
C LYS A 305 -10.75 8.82 22.01
N SER A 306 -11.49 9.37 21.04
CA SER A 306 -12.96 9.39 21.08
C SER A 306 -13.60 8.05 20.74
N SER A 307 -12.82 7.12 20.18
CA SER A 307 -13.34 5.88 19.62
C SER A 307 -13.83 4.88 20.66
N SER A 308 -14.73 3.98 20.25
CA SER A 308 -15.17 2.89 21.13
C SER A 308 -14.05 1.92 21.49
N TYR A 309 -13.02 1.76 20.66
CA TYR A 309 -11.85 0.91 20.95
C TYR A 309 -10.93 1.51 22.03
N TYR A 310 -10.78 2.84 22.04
CA TYR A 310 -10.00 3.52 23.07
C TYR A 310 -10.75 3.55 24.41
N LYS A 311 -12.06 3.82 24.37
CA LYS A 311 -12.92 3.91 25.56
C LYS A 311 -13.23 2.53 26.17
N ASN A 312 -13.53 1.54 25.34
CA ASN A 312 -13.79 0.18 25.76
C ASN A 312 -12.74 -0.76 25.19
N LYS A 313 -11.71 -0.99 25.99
CA LYS A 313 -10.51 -1.72 25.61
C LYS A 313 -10.75 -3.20 25.36
N THR A 314 -11.84 -3.78 25.87
CA THR A 314 -12.18 -5.18 25.59
C THR A 314 -12.55 -5.38 24.12
N LYS A 315 -13.10 -4.36 23.45
CA LYS A 315 -13.42 -4.40 22.01
C LYS A 315 -12.21 -4.55 21.11
N VAL A 316 -11.01 -4.19 21.60
CA VAL A 316 -9.78 -4.34 20.82
C VAL A 316 -9.50 -5.81 20.51
N ALA A 317 -9.90 -6.73 21.40
CA ALA A 317 -9.73 -8.17 21.19
C ALA A 317 -10.61 -8.73 20.04
N GLU A 318 -11.64 -8.00 19.60
CA GLU A 318 -12.57 -8.41 18.56
C GLU A 318 -12.11 -8.01 17.15
N VAL A 319 -10.99 -7.28 17.04
CA VAL A 319 -10.48 -6.71 15.79
C VAL A 319 -9.43 -7.62 15.17
N PRO A 320 -9.35 -7.73 13.82
CA PRO A 320 -8.23 -8.37 13.15
C PRO A 320 -6.90 -7.84 13.68
N LYS A 321 -5.95 -8.73 13.92
CA LYS A 321 -4.71 -8.33 14.59
C LYS A 321 -3.67 -7.75 13.64
N GLY A 322 -3.78 -7.97 12.32
CA GLY A 322 -2.78 -7.66 11.29
C GLY A 322 -2.43 -6.19 11.06
N LEU A 323 -1.72 -5.91 9.95
CA LEU A 323 -1.28 -4.56 9.54
C LEU A 323 -2.43 -3.61 9.21
N ASP A 324 -3.55 -4.14 8.75
CA ASP A 324 -4.80 -3.41 8.60
C ASP A 324 -5.66 -3.43 9.88
N GLY A 325 -5.11 -3.92 10.98
CA GLY A 325 -5.81 -4.12 12.23
C GLY A 325 -5.04 -3.51 13.40
N ILE A 326 -4.88 -4.29 14.47
CA ILE A 326 -4.19 -3.85 15.69
C ILE A 326 -2.74 -3.41 15.42
N LEU A 327 -1.96 -4.12 14.59
CA LEU A 327 -0.59 -3.70 14.26
C LEU A 327 -0.59 -2.31 13.62
N GLY A 328 -1.47 -2.08 12.63
CA GLY A 328 -1.57 -0.80 11.95
C GLY A 328 -2.01 0.34 12.87
N LEU A 329 -2.96 0.07 13.77
CA LEU A 329 -3.41 1.06 14.75
C LEU A 329 -2.29 1.41 15.74
N TYR A 330 -1.51 0.41 16.17
CA TYR A 330 -0.33 0.63 16.99
C TYR A 330 0.68 1.53 16.27
N LEU A 331 1.02 1.19 15.03
CA LEU A 331 1.95 1.97 14.20
C LEU A 331 1.46 3.41 14.04
N LEU A 332 0.19 3.61 13.70
CA LEU A 332 -0.42 4.93 13.60
C LEU A 332 -0.29 5.69 14.93
N TYR A 333 -0.74 5.10 16.03
CA TYR A 333 -0.81 5.78 17.32
C TYR A 333 0.58 6.21 17.82
N ILE A 334 1.59 5.34 17.72
CA ILE A 334 2.97 5.69 18.09
C ILE A 334 3.49 6.84 17.22
N ASN A 335 3.25 6.80 15.90
CA ASN A 335 3.66 7.89 15.02
C ASN A 335 2.94 9.22 15.37
N ILE A 336 1.66 9.20 15.73
CA ILE A 336 0.95 10.43 16.09
C ILE A 336 1.45 10.99 17.41
N VAL A 337 1.58 10.17 18.45
CA VAL A 337 1.98 10.63 19.79
C VAL A 337 3.42 11.15 19.79
N GLU A 338 4.34 10.51 19.08
CA GLU A 338 5.73 10.98 19.03
C GLU A 338 5.93 12.27 18.25
N TYR A 339 5.10 12.52 17.22
CA TYR A 339 5.12 13.78 16.47
C TYR A 339 4.39 14.90 17.22
N GLY A 340 3.27 14.60 17.90
CA GLY A 340 2.56 15.58 18.74
C GLY A 340 3.28 15.98 20.02
N THR A 341 4.40 15.35 20.36
CA THR A 341 5.31 15.76 21.47
C THR A 341 6.53 16.55 21.00
N LYS A 342 6.63 16.87 19.70
CA LYS A 342 7.73 17.66 19.12
C LYS A 342 7.36 19.12 18.84
N ASP A 343 6.12 19.49 19.13
CA ASP A 343 5.68 20.88 19.35
C ASP A 343 5.61 21.14 20.86
#